data_AF-K9S3D4-F1
#
_entry.id   AF-K9S3D4-F1
#
_cell.length_a   1.000
_cell.length_b   1.000
_cell.length_c   1.000
_cell.angle_alpha   90.00
_cell.angle_beta   90.00
_cell.angle_gamma   90.00
#
_symmetry.space_group_name_H-M   'P 1'
#
loop_
_entity.id
_entity.type
_entity.pdbx_description
1 polymer ?
#
loop_
_entity_poly.entity_id
_entity_poly.type
_entity_poly.pdbx_seq_one_letter_code
_entity_poly.pdbx_strand_id
1 'polypeptide(L)'
;MAIISDLTWQQVADALEDPTAIEVTGTAPNEQVVINVGKLTGDAIGALSDQGVLEFFGKLFYACYQAQVTANTAVATGERLGAFLLPTTTTQAGGYVQISMQAQLRVLVAANLDNVTGPNS
;
A
#
# COMPACT_ATOMS: atom_id res chain seq x y z
N MET A 1 -26.56 12.21 4.83
CA MET A 1 -25.52 11.55 5.66
C MET A 1 -24.17 11.82 4.99
N ALA A 2 -23.05 11.64 5.69
CA ALA A 2 -21.74 12.10 5.21
C ALA A 2 -21.14 11.08 4.23
N ILE A 3 -20.80 11.54 3.01
CA ILE A 3 -20.03 10.78 2.03
C ILE A 3 -18.62 10.59 2.59
N ILE A 4 -18.09 9.37 2.58
CA ILE A 4 -16.67 9.15 2.88
C ILE A 4 -15.88 9.62 1.65
N SER A 5 -15.11 10.69 1.80
CA SER A 5 -14.28 11.24 0.72
C SER A 5 -12.97 10.49 0.56
N ASP A 6 -12.37 10.05 1.67
CA ASP A 6 -11.00 9.54 1.69
C ASP A 6 -10.81 8.43 2.74
N LEU A 7 -9.80 7.57 2.51
CA LEU A 7 -9.27 6.71 3.56
C LEU A 7 -8.30 7.48 4.44
N THR A 8 -8.42 7.28 5.75
CA THR A 8 -7.42 7.74 6.72
C THR A 8 -6.29 6.73 6.82
N TRP A 9 -5.09 7.21 7.17
CA TRP A 9 -3.94 6.34 7.44
C TRP A 9 -4.18 5.41 8.63
N GLN A 10 -5.04 5.80 9.58
CA GLN A 10 -5.45 4.92 10.67
C GLN A 10 -6.27 3.73 10.16
N GLN A 11 -7.21 3.96 9.23
CA GLN A 11 -7.97 2.86 8.62
C GLN A 11 -7.06 1.90 7.82
N VAL A 12 -6.00 2.42 7.21
CA VAL A 12 -4.99 1.59 6.52
C VAL A 12 -4.16 0.79 7.53
N ALA A 13 -3.75 1.42 8.63
CA ALA A 13 -3.03 0.75 9.72
C ALA A 13 -3.86 -0.39 10.32
N ASP A 14 -5.14 -0.14 10.59
CA ASP A 14 -6.07 -1.12 11.18
C ASP A 14 -6.35 -2.32 10.24
N ALA A 15 -6.07 -2.18 8.94
CA ALA A 15 -6.21 -3.25 7.95
C ALA A 15 -4.95 -4.13 7.81
N LEU A 16 -3.86 -3.80 8.50
CA LEU A 16 -2.63 -4.59 8.53
C LEU A 16 -2.68 -5.68 9.60
N GLU A 17 -1.89 -6.73 9.42
CA GLU A 17 -1.69 -7.76 10.45
C GLU A 17 -1.06 -7.17 11.72
N ASP A 18 -0.11 -6.24 11.56
CA ASP A 18 0.44 -5.42 12.65
C ASP A 18 0.06 -3.95 12.44
N PRO A 19 -0.94 -3.41 13.18
CA PRO A 19 -1.39 -2.03 13.04
C PRO A 19 -0.35 -1.02 13.52
N THR A 20 0.69 -1.45 14.25
CA THR A 20 1.81 -0.58 14.67
C THR A 20 2.87 -0.41 13.59
N ALA A 21 2.65 -0.97 12.40
CA ALA A 21 3.51 -0.77 11.25
C ALA A 21 3.32 0.58 10.57
N ILE A 22 2.17 1.24 10.77
CA ILE A 22 1.91 2.61 10.29
C ILE A 22 1.57 3.47 11.50
N GLU A 23 2.34 4.53 11.70
CA GLU A 23 2.14 5.48 12.80
C GLU A 23 1.92 6.88 12.21
N VAL A 24 0.83 7.54 12.62
CA VAL A 24 0.64 8.97 12.37
C VAL A 24 1.25 9.72 13.54
N THR A 25 2.29 10.51 13.27
CA THR A 25 3.07 11.23 14.26
C THR A 25 3.02 12.73 14.00
N GLY A 26 3.35 13.54 15.01
CA GLY A 26 3.27 14.99 14.92
C GLY A 26 1.91 15.56 15.31
N THR A 27 1.69 16.83 14.99
CA THR A 27 0.45 17.56 15.29
C THR A 27 0.05 18.37 14.06
N ALA A 28 -1.25 18.42 13.77
CA ALA A 28 -1.78 19.19 12.65
C ALA A 28 -1.22 20.64 12.61
N PRO A 29 -0.83 21.17 11.43
CA PRO A 29 -0.94 20.55 10.10
C PRO A 29 0.27 19.69 9.69
N ASN A 30 1.25 19.49 10.57
CA ASN A 30 2.52 18.84 10.26
C ASN A 30 2.52 17.35 10.65
N GLU A 31 1.39 16.68 10.49
CA GLU A 31 1.29 15.25 10.70
C GLU A 31 2.15 14.51 9.67
N GLN A 32 2.83 13.46 10.12
CA GLN A 32 3.70 12.62 9.32
C GLN A 32 3.26 11.18 9.46
N VAL A 33 3.27 10.46 8.35
CA VAL A 33 3.03 9.02 8.34
C VAL A 33 4.39 8.33 8.33
N VAL A 34 4.67 7.57 9.38
CA VAL A 34 5.86 6.75 9.52
C VAL A 34 5.45 5.32 9.25
N ILE A 35 6.11 4.68 8.26
CA ILE A 35 5.83 3.29 7.89
C ILE A 35 7.05 2.43 8.22
N ASN A 36 6.89 1.48 9.13
CA ASN A 36 7.90 0.51 9.47
C ASN A 36 7.85 -0.68 8.51
N VAL A 37 8.70 -0.62 7.48
CA VAL A 37 8.78 -1.66 6.44
C VAL A 37 9.11 -3.03 7.01
N GLY A 38 10.00 -3.12 8.01
CA GLY A 38 10.36 -4.40 8.63
C GLY A 38 9.20 -5.07 9.38
N LYS A 39 8.31 -4.28 10.00
CA LYS A 39 7.07 -4.82 10.60
C LYS A 39 6.08 -5.30 9.53
N LEU A 40 6.03 -4.61 8.39
CA LEU A 40 5.17 -4.97 7.25
C LEU A 40 5.65 -6.24 6.52
N THR A 41 6.92 -6.30 6.15
CA THR A 41 7.45 -7.44 5.40
C THR A 41 7.80 -8.61 6.32
N GLY A 42 8.16 -8.34 7.58
CA GLY A 42 8.71 -9.32 8.51
C GLY A 42 10.23 -9.51 8.35
N ASP A 43 10.86 -8.76 7.45
CA ASP A 43 12.27 -8.90 7.12
C ASP A 43 13.17 -8.02 7.98
N ALA A 44 14.37 -8.53 8.26
CA ALA A 44 15.45 -7.72 8.78
C ALA A 44 15.99 -6.77 7.70
N ILE A 45 16.56 -5.62 8.10
CA ILE A 45 17.08 -4.60 7.18
C ILE A 45 18.10 -5.14 6.16
N GLY A 46 18.88 -6.16 6.53
CA GLY A 46 19.84 -6.81 5.63
C GLY A 46 19.22 -7.75 4.60
N ALA A 47 17.93 -8.06 4.72
CA ALA A 47 17.16 -8.90 3.81
C ALA A 47 16.19 -8.10 2.90
N LEU A 48 16.12 -6.77 3.07
CA LEU A 48 15.38 -5.85 2.18
C LEU A 48 16.10 -5.72 0.83
N SER A 49 16.06 -6.80 0.06
CA SER A 49 16.43 -6.84 -1.36
C SER A 49 15.36 -6.17 -2.22
N ASP A 50 15.59 -6.07 -3.53
CA ASP A 50 14.59 -5.60 -4.49
C ASP A 50 13.25 -6.33 -4.33
N GLN A 51 13.29 -7.62 -4.00
CA GLN A 51 12.09 -8.42 -3.73
C GLN A 51 11.37 -7.96 -2.45
N GLY A 52 12.09 -7.63 -1.37
CA GLY A 52 11.51 -7.09 -0.14
C GLY A 52 10.85 -5.72 -0.36
N VAL A 53 11.41 -4.89 -1.25
CA VAL A 53 10.79 -3.62 -1.64
C VAL A 53 9.48 -3.87 -2.41
N LEU A 54 9.45 -4.81 -3.35
CA LEU A 54 8.23 -5.17 -4.07
C LEU A 54 7.17 -5.77 -3.14
N GLU A 55 7.58 -6.61 -2.19
CA GLU A 55 6.70 -7.18 -1.17
C GLU A 55 6.07 -6.08 -0.30
N PHE A 56 6.87 -5.10 0.15
CA PHE A 56 6.37 -3.94 0.88
C PHE A 56 5.25 -3.22 0.12
N PHE A 57 5.47 -2.90 -1.16
CA PHE A 57 4.44 -2.25 -1.99
C PHE A 57 3.20 -3.13 -2.13
N GLY A 58 3.37 -4.44 -2.33
CA GLY A 58 2.25 -5.39 -2.43
C GLY A 58 1.41 -5.42 -1.16
N LYS A 59 2.05 -5.52 0.02
CA LYS A 59 1.38 -5.56 1.33
C LYS A 59 0.68 -4.24 1.66
N LEU A 60 1.34 -3.11 1.42
CA LEU A 60 0.72 -1.79 1.62
C LEU A 60 -0.50 -1.60 0.73
N PHE A 61 -0.41 -2.00 -0.54
CA PHE A 61 -1.54 -1.92 -1.45
C PHE A 61 -2.71 -2.80 -0.99
N TYR A 62 -2.44 -4.04 -0.59
CA TYR A 62 -3.45 -4.95 -0.07
C TYR A 62 -4.15 -4.37 1.17
N ALA A 63 -3.42 -3.72 2.07
CA ALA A 63 -3.97 -3.04 3.23
C ALA A 63 -4.92 -1.89 2.84
N CYS A 64 -4.54 -1.06 1.86
CA CYS A 64 -5.43 -0.02 1.32
C CYS A 64 -6.74 -0.59 0.77
N TYR A 65 -6.66 -1.72 0.06
CA TYR A 65 -7.85 -2.42 -0.44
C TYR A 65 -8.75 -2.91 0.70
N GLN A 66 -8.19 -3.58 1.70
CA GLN A 66 -8.94 -4.09 2.85
C GLN A 66 -9.57 -2.96 3.69
N ALA A 67 -8.83 -1.87 3.90
CA ALA A 67 -9.32 -0.67 4.56
C ALA A 67 -10.51 -0.06 3.82
N GLN A 68 -10.44 0.01 2.49
CA GLN A 68 -11.55 0.49 1.66
C GLN A 68 -12.77 -0.41 1.76
N VAL A 69 -12.60 -1.74 1.66
CA VAL A 69 -13.71 -2.69 1.80
C VAL A 69 -14.40 -2.46 3.14
N THR A 70 -13.63 -2.36 4.21
CA THR A 70 -14.13 -2.11 5.56
C THR A 70 -14.87 -0.77 5.63
N ALA A 71 -14.28 0.33 5.18
CA ALA A 71 -14.91 1.65 5.15
C ALA A 71 -16.24 1.64 4.35
N ASN A 72 -16.28 0.93 3.23
CA ASN A 72 -17.46 0.83 2.36
C ASN A 72 -18.58 -0.04 2.93
N THR A 73 -18.26 -1.02 3.79
CA THR A 73 -19.29 -1.85 4.46
C THR A 73 -20.11 -1.05 5.47
N ALA A 74 -19.54 0.01 6.04
CA ALA A 74 -20.18 0.85 7.05
C ALA A 74 -21.13 1.91 6.45
N VAL A 75 -21.21 2.06 5.12
CA VAL A 75 -21.97 3.13 4.46
C VAL A 75 -22.87 2.63 3.32
N ALA A 76 -23.88 3.44 2.98
CA ALA A 76 -24.82 3.13 1.90
C ALA A 76 -24.13 3.14 0.53
N THR A 77 -24.67 2.39 -0.44
CA THR A 77 -24.03 2.16 -1.75
C THR A 77 -23.63 3.45 -2.50
N GLY A 78 -24.41 4.54 -2.38
CA GLY A 78 -24.12 5.83 -3.02
C GLY A 78 -23.10 6.71 -2.27
N GLU A 79 -22.64 6.29 -1.09
CA GLU A 79 -21.72 7.04 -0.22
C GLU A 79 -20.35 6.34 -0.08
N ARG A 80 -20.14 5.27 -0.84
CA ARG A 80 -18.92 4.44 -0.83
C ARG A 80 -17.77 5.09 -1.60
N LEU A 81 -16.56 4.83 -1.14
CA LEU A 81 -15.31 5.12 -1.84
C LEU A 81 -15.23 4.34 -3.17
N GLY A 82 -14.71 4.99 -4.21
CA GLY A 82 -14.43 4.36 -5.50
C GLY A 82 -13.30 3.34 -5.40
N ALA A 83 -13.47 2.17 -6.04
CA ALA A 83 -12.57 1.02 -5.83
C ALA A 83 -11.09 1.31 -6.15
N PHE A 84 -10.18 0.88 -5.27
CA PHE A 84 -8.79 0.65 -5.66
C PHE A 84 -8.73 -0.43 -6.76
N LEU A 85 -7.72 -0.37 -7.62
CA LEU A 85 -7.52 -1.36 -8.68
C LEU A 85 -7.43 -2.76 -8.06
N LEU A 86 -8.22 -3.70 -8.58
CA LEU A 86 -8.23 -5.07 -8.06
C LEU A 86 -6.92 -5.77 -8.41
N PRO A 87 -6.17 -6.28 -7.42
CA PRO A 87 -5.03 -7.15 -7.70
C PRO A 87 -5.52 -8.44 -8.34
N THR A 88 -4.78 -8.95 -9.32
CA THR A 88 -4.97 -10.32 -9.80
C THR A 88 -3.93 -11.22 -9.13
N THR A 89 -4.37 -12.33 -8.54
CA THR A 89 -3.49 -13.31 -7.91
C THR A 89 -3.36 -14.54 -8.81
N THR A 90 -2.14 -15.08 -8.93
CA THR A 90 -1.90 -16.35 -9.63
C THR A 90 -1.54 -17.46 -8.65
N THR A 91 -1.52 -18.70 -9.15
CA THR A 91 -1.32 -19.92 -8.35
C THR A 91 -0.02 -19.89 -7.56
N GLN A 92 -0.06 -20.39 -6.32
CA GLN A 92 1.11 -20.49 -5.45
C GLN A 92 2.21 -21.35 -6.07
N ALA A 93 3.42 -20.82 -6.12
CA ALA A 93 4.63 -21.57 -6.43
C ALA A 93 5.68 -21.27 -5.35
N GLY A 94 6.25 -22.30 -4.73
CA GLY A 94 7.29 -22.14 -3.71
C GLY A 94 6.86 -21.45 -2.41
N GLY A 95 5.56 -21.47 -2.07
CA GLY A 95 5.03 -20.85 -0.85
C GLY A 95 4.66 -19.36 -0.97
N TYR A 96 4.82 -18.76 -2.15
CA TYR A 96 4.48 -17.37 -2.42
C TYR A 96 3.31 -17.26 -3.40
N VAL A 97 2.50 -16.20 -3.27
CA VAL A 97 1.46 -15.81 -4.23
C VAL A 97 2.01 -14.65 -5.07
N GLN A 98 1.94 -14.77 -6.40
CA GLN A 98 2.26 -13.65 -7.27
C GLN A 98 1.03 -12.75 -7.42
N ILE A 99 1.22 -11.46 -7.16
CA ILE A 99 0.22 -10.42 -7.27
C ILE A 99 0.56 -9.53 -8.48
N SER A 100 -0.34 -9.43 -9.45
CA SER A 100 -0.20 -8.59 -10.63
C SER A 100 -1.16 -7.41 -10.58
N MET A 101 -0.62 -6.21 -10.77
CA MET A 101 -1.35 -4.94 -10.70
C MET A 101 -0.84 -3.96 -11.74
N GLN A 102 -1.75 -3.26 -12.41
CA GLN A 102 -1.41 -2.14 -13.29
C GLN A 102 -1.83 -0.85 -12.61
N ALA A 103 -0.89 -0.09 -12.05
CA ALA A 103 -1.13 1.25 -11.51
C ALA A 103 -0.54 2.30 -12.46
N GLN A 104 -1.29 3.36 -12.74
CA GLN A 104 -0.74 4.55 -13.39
C GLN A 104 -0.39 5.57 -12.31
N LEU A 105 0.91 5.75 -12.09
CA LEU A 105 1.44 6.73 -11.15
C LEU A 105 2.22 7.79 -11.94
N ARG A 106 2.10 9.05 -11.55
CA ARG A 106 2.99 10.12 -12.02
C ARG A 106 4.09 10.31 -10.99
N VAL A 107 5.31 9.97 -11.36
CA VAL A 107 6.50 10.16 -10.54
C VAL A 107 7.40 11.16 -11.24
N LEU A 108 8.05 12.05 -10.47
CA LEU A 108 9.08 12.90 -11.05
C LEU A 108 10.22 11.98 -11.52
N VAL A 109 10.56 12.08 -12.80
CA VAL A 109 11.66 11.31 -13.37
C VAL A 109 12.95 11.74 -12.67
N ALA A 110 13.72 10.76 -12.16
CA ALA A 110 15.02 11.04 -11.57
C ALA A 110 15.90 11.81 -12.58
N ALA A 111 16.62 12.83 -12.11
CA ALA A 111 17.40 13.72 -12.96
C ALA A 111 18.53 13.04 -13.77
N ASN A 112 18.79 11.75 -13.51
CA ASN A 112 19.84 10.97 -14.17
C ASN A 112 19.28 9.62 -14.64
N LEU A 113 18.67 9.63 -15.83
CA LEU A 113 18.12 8.45 -16.49
C LEU A 113 19.20 7.46 -16.95
N ASP A 114 20.46 7.88 -17.07
CA ASP A 114 21.57 7.04 -17.56
C ASP A 114 21.89 5.86 -16.64
N ASN A 115 21.40 5.90 -15.40
CA ASN A 115 21.58 4.83 -14.40
C ASN A 115 20.34 3.92 -14.26
N VAL A 116 19.26 4.15 -15.02
CA VAL A 116 18.05 3.32 -15.01
C VAL A 116 18.17 2.27 -16.11
N THR A 117 18.14 0.97 -15.74
CA THR A 117 18.20 -0.14 -16.71
C THR A 117 16.91 -0.96 -16.68
N GLY A 118 16.39 -1.36 -17.85
CA GLY A 118 15.18 -2.18 -17.99
C GLY A 118 14.30 -1.77 -19.18
N PRO A 119 13.22 -2.52 -19.49
CA PRO A 119 12.39 -2.33 -20.70
C PRO A 119 11.54 -1.04 -20.73
N ASN A 120 11.67 -0.18 -19.71
CA ASN A 120 10.90 1.06 -19.55
C ASN A 120 11.76 2.32 -19.75
N SER A 121 12.92 2.21 -20.40
CA SER A 121 13.70 3.36 -20.90
C SER A 121 13.16 3.88 -22.23
#